data_AF-A0A7X3ZGB3-F1
#
_entry.id   AF-A0A7X3ZGB3-F1
#
_cell.length_a   1.000
_cell.length_b   1.000
_cell.length_c   1.000
_cell.angle_alpha   90.00
_cell.angle_beta   90.00
_cell.angle_gamma   90.00
#
_symmetry.space_group_name_H-M   'P 1'
#
loop_
_entity.id
_entity.type
_entity.pdbx_description
1 polymer ?
#
loop_
_entity_poly.entity_id
_entity_poly.type
_entity_poly.pdbx_seq_one_letter_code
_entity_poly.pdbx_strand_id
1 'polypeptide(L)'
;MSNVLRLNLRSQRLAQDDGGHAIWQVQTSTQEWAADQTAILLCDVWNGHWCRGAVERLDAMIERMDAVVRAVRAAGGLIVHAPSDTMDFYARRCPW
;
A
#
# COMPACT_ATOMS: atom_id res chain seq x y z
N MET A 1 3.48 21.38 -13.09
CA MET A 1 4.23 20.15 -13.35
C MET A 1 3.83 19.18 -12.24
N SER A 2 3.34 17.98 -12.60
CA SER A 2 2.99 16.96 -11.60
C SER A 2 4.27 16.38 -10.98
N ASN A 3 4.25 16.13 -9.67
CA ASN A 3 5.35 15.42 -9.03
C ASN A 3 5.32 13.94 -9.44
N VAL A 4 6.48 13.31 -9.42
CA VAL A 4 6.64 11.91 -9.84
C VAL A 4 6.96 11.03 -8.64
N LEU A 5 6.24 9.91 -8.53
CA LEU A 5 6.55 8.82 -7.61
C LEU A 5 7.49 7.83 -8.29
N ARG A 6 8.70 7.69 -7.77
CA ARG A 6 9.66 6.66 -8.19
C ARG A 6 9.43 5.39 -7.38
N LEU A 7 8.96 4.34 -8.03
CA LEU A 7 8.56 3.08 -7.40
C LEU A 7 9.47 1.95 -7.85
N ASN A 8 9.95 1.17 -6.90
CA ASN A 8 10.66 -0.09 -7.17
C ASN A 8 9.64 -1.23 -7.09
N LEU A 9 9.09 -1.61 -8.24
CA LEU A 9 8.10 -2.67 -8.32
C LEU A 9 8.79 -4.02 -8.34
N ARG A 10 8.27 -4.96 -7.55
CA ARG A 10 8.75 -6.33 -7.47
C ARG A 10 7.71 -7.28 -8.04
N SER A 11 8.12 -8.14 -8.97
CA SER A 11 7.30 -9.21 -9.53
C SER A 11 8.06 -10.54 -9.46
N GLN A 12 7.35 -11.63 -9.72
CA GLN A 12 7.96 -12.96 -9.87
C GLN A 12 7.58 -13.53 -11.23
N ARG A 13 8.55 -14.18 -11.88
CA ARG A 13 8.37 -14.86 -13.15
C ARG A 13 8.85 -16.31 -13.03
N LEU A 14 8.12 -17.22 -13.65
CA LEU A 14 8.55 -18.62 -13.77
C LEU A 14 9.74 -18.71 -14.74
N ALA A 15 10.82 -19.32 -14.26
CA ALA A 15 12.06 -19.56 -15.01
C ALA A 15 12.54 -21.00 -14.76
N GLN A 16 13.64 -21.38 -15.42
CA GLN A 16 14.33 -22.65 -15.15
C GLN A 16 15.71 -22.36 -14.59
N ASP A 17 16.15 -23.19 -13.64
CA ASP A 17 17.54 -23.23 -13.21
C ASP A 17 18.42 -24.00 -14.22
N ASP A 18 19.73 -24.06 -13.96
CA ASP A 18 20.68 -24.79 -14.81
C ASP A 18 20.38 -26.31 -14.90
N GLY A 19 19.59 -26.84 -13.97
CA GLY A 19 19.13 -28.24 -13.95
C GLY A 19 17.77 -28.47 -14.62
N GLY A 20 17.14 -27.42 -15.17
CA GLY A 20 15.81 -27.51 -15.79
C GLY A 20 14.64 -27.50 -14.82
N HIS A 21 14.87 -27.28 -13.52
CA HIS A 21 13.79 -27.19 -12.53
C HIS A 21 13.09 -25.84 -12.60
N ALA A 22 11.77 -25.85 -12.46
CA ALA A 22 10.97 -24.63 -12.42
C ALA A 22 11.26 -23.84 -11.13
N ILE A 23 11.68 -22.59 -11.26
CA ILE A 23 11.95 -21.67 -10.16
C ILE A 23 11.19 -20.35 -10.34
N TRP A 24 10.82 -19.72 -9.23
CA TRP A 24 10.26 -18.37 -9.22
C TRP A 24 11.39 -17.35 -9.10
N GLN A 25 11.72 -16.69 -10.20
CA GLN A 25 12.72 -15.64 -10.21
C GLN A 25 12.07 -14.29 -9.88
N VAL A 26 12.62 -13.62 -8.88
CA VAL A 26 12.20 -12.26 -8.52
C VAL A 26 12.78 -11.28 -9.53
N GLN A 27 11.94 -10.37 -10.02
CA GLN A 27 12.35 -9.26 -10.86
C GLN A 27 11.98 -7.94 -10.18
N THR A 28 12.89 -6.97 -10.25
CA THR A 28 12.65 -5.60 -9.78
C THR A 28 12.72 -4.66 -10.96
N SER A 29 11.74 -3.77 -11.08
CA SER A 29 11.73 -2.72 -12.10
C SER A 29 11.44 -1.38 -11.45
N THR A 30 12.22 -0.36 -11.81
CA THR A 30 11.95 1.02 -11.40
C THR A 30 10.94 1.64 -12.37
N GLN A 31 9.87 2.22 -11.84
CA GLN A 31 8.87 2.94 -12.60
C GLN A 31 8.66 4.34 -12.03
N GLU A 32 8.23 5.25 -12.90
CA GLU A 32 7.87 6.62 -12.58
C GLU A 32 6.38 6.81 -12.84
N TRP A 33 5.60 7.08 -11.79
CA TRP A 33 4.16 7.33 -11.89
C TRP A 33 3.86 8.79 -11.56
N ALA A 34 2.97 9.42 -12.34
CA ALA A 34 2.50 10.77 -12.04
C ALA A 34 1.65 10.74 -10.76
N ALA A 35 2.02 11.55 -9.76
CA ALA A 35 1.40 11.50 -8.44
C ALA A 35 -0.08 11.87 -8.51
N ASP A 36 -0.44 12.90 -9.28
CA ASP A 36 -1.82 13.36 -9.51
C ASP A 36 -2.71 12.36 -10.25
N GLN A 37 -2.14 11.32 -10.86
CA GLN A 37 -2.86 10.22 -11.51
C GLN A 37 -2.76 8.92 -10.71
N THR A 38 -2.20 8.96 -9.49
CA THR A 38 -1.98 7.80 -8.64
C THR A 38 -2.77 7.91 -7.35
N ALA A 39 -3.32 6.79 -6.89
CA ALA A 39 -4.01 6.69 -5.61
C ALA A 39 -3.48 5.53 -4.76
N ILE A 40 -3.46 5.72 -3.43
CA ILE A 40 -3.34 4.63 -2.46
C ILE A 40 -4.74 4.31 -1.93
N LEU A 41 -5.13 3.05 -2.01
CA LEU A 41 -6.32 2.51 -1.37
C LEU A 41 -5.94 1.85 -0.05
N LEU A 42 -6.42 2.41 1.06
CA LEU A 42 -6.34 1.81 2.39
C LEU A 42 -7.61 0.99 2.63
N CYS A 43 -7.54 -0.30 2.32
CA CYS A 43 -8.64 -1.25 2.48
C CYS A 43 -8.59 -1.89 3.87
N ASP A 44 -9.69 -1.78 4.63
CA ASP A 44 -9.87 -2.41 5.94
C ASP A 44 -8.79 -2.06 6.99
N VAL A 45 -8.32 -0.80 6.96
CA VAL A 45 -7.35 -0.25 7.92
C VAL A 45 -8.06 0.70 8.89
N TRP A 46 -8.21 0.30 10.15
CA TRP A 46 -8.91 1.09 11.18
C TRP A 46 -8.56 0.69 12.62
N ASN A 47 -9.23 1.29 13.60
CA ASN A 47 -8.93 1.17 15.03
C ASN A 47 -9.13 -0.22 15.66
N GLY A 48 -9.82 -1.16 15.02
CA GLY A 48 -9.95 -2.51 15.56
C GLY A 48 -10.64 -3.50 14.62
N HIS A 49 -10.17 -4.75 14.61
CA HIS A 49 -10.74 -5.84 13.81
C HIS A 49 -11.08 -7.01 14.74
N TRP A 50 -12.19 -7.71 14.49
CA TRP A 50 -12.66 -8.81 15.35
C TRP A 50 -11.65 -9.96 15.46
N CYS A 51 -10.83 -10.14 14.43
CA CYS A 51 -9.69 -11.07 14.43
C CYS A 51 -8.44 -10.41 15.02
N ARG A 52 -8.04 -10.83 16.23
CA ARG A 52 -6.80 -10.39 16.89
C ARG A 52 -5.56 -10.54 16.00
N GLY A 53 -5.44 -11.66 15.30
CA GLY A 53 -4.29 -11.89 14.42
C GLY A 53 -4.22 -10.92 13.22
N ALA A 54 -5.36 -10.37 12.77
CA ALA A 54 -5.36 -9.32 11.76
C ALA A 54 -4.86 -7.99 12.34
N VAL A 55 -5.29 -7.65 13.56
CA VAL A 55 -4.81 -6.47 14.30
C VAL A 55 -3.30 -6.52 14.51
N GLU A 56 -2.76 -7.63 15.02
CA GLU A 56 -1.32 -7.77 15.28
C GLU A 56 -0.45 -7.60 14.01
N ARG A 57 -0.92 -8.12 12.86
CA ARG A 57 -0.22 -7.93 11.58
C ARG A 57 -0.33 -6.49 11.08
N LEU A 58 -1.49 -5.86 11.26
CA LEU A 58 -1.70 -4.47 10.87
C LEU A 58 -0.84 -3.53 11.71
N ASP A 59 -0.83 -3.70 13.04
CA ASP A 59 -0.06 -2.88 13.98
C ASP A 59 1.43 -2.87 13.64
N ALA A 60 1.98 -4.03 13.28
CA ALA A 60 3.38 -4.14 12.85
C ALA A 60 3.68 -3.38 11.53
N MET A 61 2.65 -3.07 10.73
CA MET A 61 2.78 -2.36 9.45
C MET A 61 2.41 -0.87 9.53
N ILE A 62 1.65 -0.44 10.54
CA ILE A 62 1.05 0.90 10.61
C ILE A 62 2.07 2.03 10.41
N GLU A 63 3.21 1.99 11.10
CA GLU A 63 4.21 3.07 11.00
C GLU A 63 4.73 3.23 9.58
N ARG A 64 4.99 2.10 8.91
CA ARG A 64 5.47 2.11 7.52
C ARG A 64 4.39 2.53 6.54
N MET A 65 3.14 2.11 6.77
CA MET A 65 1.99 2.53 5.98
C MET A 65 1.77 4.05 6.10
N ASP A 66 1.83 4.62 7.31
CA ASP A 66 1.70 6.06 7.53
C ASP A 66 2.80 6.84 6.80
N ALA A 67 4.05 6.37 6.86
CA ALA A 67 5.15 7.00 6.12
C ALA A 67 4.90 7.02 4.59
N VAL A 68 4.37 5.93 4.04
CA VAL A 68 4.01 5.84 2.61
C VAL A 68 2.84 6.77 2.27
N VAL A 69 1.79 6.77 3.08
CA VAL A 69 0.62 7.64 2.91
C VAL A 69 1.02 9.12 2.93
N ARG A 70 1.86 9.52 3.90
CA ARG A 70 2.37 10.89 3.99
C ARG A 70 3.21 11.27 2.78
N ALA A 71 4.11 10.39 2.33
CA ALA A 71 4.94 10.64 1.16
C ALA A 71 4.11 10.81 -0.12
N VAL A 72 3.10 9.96 -0.34
CA VAL A 72 2.21 10.07 -1.51
C VAL A 72 1.34 11.31 -1.43
N ARG A 73 0.76 11.62 -0.26
CA ARG A 73 -0.02 12.84 -0.06
C ARG A 73 0.83 14.10 -0.29
N ALA A 74 2.06 14.14 0.20
CA ALA A 74 2.97 15.25 -0.01
C ALA A 74 3.36 15.43 -1.49
N ALA A 75 3.40 14.34 -2.26
CA ALA A 75 3.61 14.38 -3.70
C ALA A 75 2.35 14.78 -4.50
N GLY A 76 1.18 14.90 -3.87
CA GLY A 76 -0.08 15.24 -4.54
C GLY A 76 -0.91 14.05 -5.01
N GLY A 77 -0.57 12.83 -4.56
CA GLY A 77 -1.37 11.64 -4.82
C GLY A 77 -2.61 11.52 -3.94
N LEU A 78 -3.60 10.79 -4.43
CA LEU A 78 -4.89 10.61 -3.75
C LEU A 78 -4.79 9.49 -2.69
N ILE A 79 -5.40 9.71 -1.53
CA ILE A 79 -5.54 8.67 -0.50
C ILE A 79 -7.02 8.32 -0.37
N VAL A 80 -7.37 7.08 -0.72
CA VAL A 80 -8.72 6.55 -0.64
C VAL A 80 -8.80 5.61 0.55
N HIS A 81 -9.73 5.89 1.47
CA HIS A 81 -10.02 5.02 2.60
C HIS A 81 -11.24 4.16 2.29
N ALA A 82 -11.13 2.84 2.44
CA ALA A 82 -12.22 1.89 2.20
C ALA A 82 -12.39 0.92 3.40
N PRO A 83 -12.95 1.40 4.51
CA PRO A 83 -13.29 0.58 5.67
C PRO A 83 -14.57 -0.25 5.43
N SER A 84 -14.67 -1.45 6.01
CA SER A 84 -15.80 -2.38 5.81
C SER A 84 -17.01 -2.20 6.76
N ASP A 85 -16.78 -1.67 7.97
CA ASP A 85 -17.66 -1.46 9.15
C ASP A 85 -16.95 -0.68 10.31
N THR A 86 -17.05 0.65 10.40
CA THR A 86 -16.52 1.50 11.51
C THR A 86 -16.66 3.01 11.24
N MET A 87 -17.37 3.38 10.17
CA MET A 87 -17.53 4.77 9.77
C MET A 87 -18.11 5.65 10.89
N ASP A 88 -18.95 5.10 11.78
CA ASP A 88 -19.51 5.82 12.92
C ASP A 88 -18.45 6.34 13.90
N PHE A 89 -17.35 5.61 14.11
CA PHE A 89 -16.24 6.06 14.95
C PHE A 89 -15.53 7.27 14.33
N TYR A 90 -15.39 7.29 13.00
CA TYR A 90 -14.70 8.35 12.26
C TYR A 90 -15.60 9.53 11.87
N ALA A 91 -16.92 9.36 11.88
CA ALA A 91 -17.90 10.34 11.41
C ALA A 91 -17.79 11.72 12.11
N ARG A 92 -17.30 11.77 13.36
CA ARG A 92 -17.13 13.02 14.12
C ARG A 92 -15.68 13.48 14.28
N ARG A 93 -14.72 12.69 13.79
CA ARG A 93 -13.29 12.85 14.12
C ARG A 93 -12.39 13.09 12.92
N CYS A 94 -12.94 13.08 11.70
CA CYS A 94 -12.24 13.45 10.49
C CYS A 94 -12.54 14.93 10.12
N PRO A 95 -11.65 15.88 10.48
CA PRO A 95 -11.53 17.10 9.71
C PRO A 95 -10.78 16.70 8.43
N TRP A 96 -11.51 16.45 7.36
CA TRP A 96 -10.87 16.50 6.04
C TRP A 96 -10.43 17.94 5.79
#